data_AF-A0A0F9DHG7-F1
#
_entry.id   AF-A0A0F9DHG7-F1
#
_cell.length_a   1.000
_cell.length_b   1.000
_cell.length_c   1.000
_cell.angle_alpha   90.00
_cell.angle_beta   90.00
_cell.angle_gamma   90.00
#
_symmetry.space_group_name_H-M   'P 1'
#
loop_
_entity.id
_entity.type
_entity.pdbx_description
1 polymer ?
#
loop_
_entity_poly.entity_id
_entity_poly.type
_entity_poly.pdbx_seq_one_letter_code
_entity_poly.pdbx_strand_id
1 'polypeptide(L)'
;IGIGAGIRSRLGELFEQKNLTVLGVNVGMKSDDPENFRNLKAEIWMTAQEWFRENKISLPDNDELIEDLASVKYLVTSKGQIGIEKKEDTIKRLGRSPDMGDCFVLGLYGLKGLGFDPVVEYEDEDSDLADSYNVQTVF
;
A
#
# COMPACT_ATOMS: atom_id res chain seq x y z
N ILE A 1 6.78 -14.96 -7.83
CA ILE A 1 7.12 -13.52 -7.75
C ILE A 1 8.31 -13.31 -8.66
N GLY A 2 8.17 -12.53 -9.74
CA GLY A 2 9.33 -12.09 -10.53
C GLY A 2 10.13 -11.10 -9.69
N ILE A 3 11.43 -11.32 -9.53
CA ILE A 3 12.24 -10.63 -8.51
C ILE A 3 12.54 -9.17 -8.90
N GLY A 4 12.34 -8.78 -10.16
CA GLY A 4 12.59 -7.40 -10.62
C GLY A 4 14.05 -6.94 -10.48
N ALA A 5 14.97 -7.86 -10.17
CA ALA A 5 16.36 -7.53 -9.79
C ALA A 5 17.11 -6.73 -10.86
N GLY A 6 16.91 -7.05 -12.14
CA GLY A 6 17.54 -6.32 -13.25
C GLY A 6 17.02 -4.87 -13.36
N ILE A 7 15.72 -4.67 -13.18
CA ILE A 7 15.11 -3.33 -13.18
C ILE A 7 15.62 -2.54 -11.97
N ARG A 8 15.60 -3.14 -10.77
CA ARG A 8 16.13 -2.49 -9.55
C ARG A 8 17.58 -2.07 -9.70
N SER A 9 18.44 -2.92 -10.26
CA SER A 9 19.86 -2.60 -10.48
C SER A 9 19.99 -1.39 -11.40
N ARG A 10 19.27 -1.39 -12.54
CA ARG A 10 19.32 -0.31 -13.49
C ARG A 10 18.76 1.00 -12.94
N LEU A 11 17.68 0.94 -12.16
CA LEU A 11 17.13 2.11 -11.48
C LEU A 11 18.14 2.66 -10.46
N GLY A 12 18.79 1.80 -9.68
CA GLY A 12 19.84 2.20 -8.74
C GLY A 12 20.95 2.99 -9.43
N GLU A 13 21.49 2.47 -10.53
CA GLU A 13 22.53 3.15 -11.31
C GLU A 13 22.08 4.52 -11.86
N LEU A 14 20.85 4.59 -12.39
CA LEU A 14 20.34 5.82 -13.01
C LEU A 14 20.01 6.92 -11.98
N PHE A 15 19.61 6.52 -10.79
CA PHE A 15 19.09 7.43 -9.77
C PHE A 15 20.07 7.74 -8.64
N GLU A 16 21.23 7.07 -8.60
CA GLU A 16 22.36 7.39 -7.71
C GLU A 16 22.79 8.86 -7.84
N GLN A 17 22.77 9.41 -9.06
CA GLN A 17 23.12 10.81 -9.34
C GLN A 17 22.02 11.82 -8.98
N LYS A 18 20.80 11.35 -8.69
CA LYS A 18 19.61 12.20 -8.45
C LYS A 18 19.16 12.24 -7.00
N ASN A 19 19.95 11.67 -6.08
CA ASN A 19 19.63 11.59 -4.65
C ASN A 19 18.26 10.91 -4.38
N LEU A 20 17.88 9.96 -5.22
CA LEU A 20 16.64 9.19 -5.09
C LEU A 20 16.96 7.77 -4.60
N THR A 21 16.26 7.35 -3.56
CA THR A 21 16.42 6.01 -2.96
C THR A 21 15.58 4.98 -3.70
N VAL A 22 16.22 3.90 -4.18
CA VAL A 22 15.53 2.77 -4.82
C VAL A 22 15.35 1.64 -3.81
N LEU A 23 14.13 1.47 -3.31
CA LEU A 23 13.77 0.41 -2.39
C LEU A 23 13.31 -0.85 -3.15
N GLY A 24 13.97 -1.98 -2.90
CA GLY A 24 13.53 -3.28 -3.38
C GLY A 24 12.67 -3.97 -2.33
N VAL A 25 11.39 -4.21 -2.61
CA VAL A 25 10.47 -4.84 -1.66
C VAL A 25 10.11 -6.25 -2.13
N ASN A 26 10.47 -7.26 -1.33
CA ASN A 26 10.01 -8.62 -1.53
C ASN A 26 8.86 -8.92 -0.56
N VAL A 27 7.63 -8.73 -1.02
CA VAL A 27 6.40 -8.94 -0.23
C VAL A 27 6.19 -10.39 0.24
N GLY A 28 6.94 -11.35 -0.31
CA GLY A 28 6.94 -12.74 0.13
C GLY A 28 7.80 -13.00 1.38
N MET A 29 8.59 -12.03 1.83
CA MET A 29 9.41 -12.14 3.03
C MET A 29 8.56 -12.18 4.32
N LYS A 30 9.20 -12.51 5.43
CA LYS A 30 8.63 -12.41 6.77
C LYS A 30 8.23 -10.95 7.05
N SER A 31 7.10 -10.75 7.73
CA SER A 31 6.69 -9.45 8.27
C SER A 31 7.58 -9.04 9.44
N ASP A 32 7.56 -7.74 9.76
CA ASP A 32 8.20 -7.18 10.96
C ASP A 32 7.42 -7.59 12.22
N ASP A 33 6.11 -7.77 12.09
CA ASP A 33 5.24 -8.42 13.07
C ASP A 33 4.79 -9.81 12.59
N PRO A 34 5.59 -10.86 12.88
CA PRO A 34 5.25 -12.22 12.50
C PRO A 34 4.28 -12.90 13.45
N GLU A 35 3.89 -12.30 14.56
CA GLU A 35 2.86 -12.86 15.43
C GLU A 35 1.47 -12.60 14.84
N ASN A 36 1.28 -11.40 14.28
CA ASN A 36 0.01 -10.99 13.69
C ASN A 36 -0.08 -11.22 12.18
N PHE A 37 1.03 -11.17 11.44
CA PHE A 37 1.00 -11.29 9.97
C PHE A 37 1.76 -12.52 9.45
N ARG A 38 1.21 -13.13 8.40
CA ARG A 38 1.82 -14.29 7.72
C ARG A 38 3.11 -13.92 6.98
N ASN A 39 3.14 -12.75 6.37
CA ASN A 39 4.23 -12.25 5.53
C ASN A 39 4.14 -10.73 5.37
N LEU A 40 5.17 -10.14 4.77
CA LEU A 40 5.24 -8.70 4.53
C LEU A 40 4.08 -8.20 3.65
N LYS A 41 3.59 -9.00 2.68
CA LYS A 41 2.39 -8.63 1.91
C LYS A 41 1.20 -8.34 2.83
N ALA A 42 0.96 -9.20 3.82
CA ALA A 42 -0.15 -9.02 4.73
C ALA A 42 0.00 -7.80 5.61
N GLU A 43 1.19 -7.57 6.14
CA GLU A 43 1.48 -6.38 6.93
C GLU A 43 1.26 -5.08 6.14
N ILE A 44 1.75 -5.01 4.89
CA ILE A 44 1.60 -3.82 4.03
C ILE A 44 0.12 -3.50 3.78
N TRP A 45 -0.65 -4.51 3.39
CA TRP A 45 -2.08 -4.33 3.10
C TRP A 45 -2.89 -3.95 4.34
N MET A 46 -2.56 -4.53 5.50
CA MET A 46 -3.25 -4.22 6.75
C MET A 46 -2.88 -2.84 7.28
N THR A 47 -1.62 -2.43 7.15
CA THR A 47 -1.19 -1.05 7.46
C THR A 47 -1.93 -0.03 6.60
N ALA A 48 -2.07 -0.27 5.29
CA ALA A 48 -2.84 0.60 4.42
C ALA A 48 -4.33 0.68 4.84
N GLN A 49 -4.92 -0.45 5.22
CA GLN A 49 -6.29 -0.48 5.76
C GLN A 49 -6.42 0.33 7.05
N GLU A 50 -5.46 0.23 7.97
CA GLU A 50 -5.44 1.03 9.20
C GLU A 50 -5.37 2.52 8.88
N TRP A 51 -4.52 2.94 7.94
CA TRP A 51 -4.44 4.33 7.52
C TRP A 51 -5.75 4.82 6.89
N PHE A 52 -6.44 3.99 6.11
CA PHE A 52 -7.79 4.32 5.62
C PHE A 52 -8.82 4.44 6.75
N ARG A 53 -8.79 3.55 7.74
CA ARG A 53 -9.73 3.60 8.89
C ARG A 53 -9.52 4.81 9.79
N GLU A 54 -8.26 5.22 9.93
CA GLU A 54 -7.88 6.43 10.68
C GLU A 54 -8.02 7.70 9.84
N ASN A 55 -8.56 7.60 8.62
CA ASN A 55 -8.67 8.66 7.63
C ASN A 55 -7.35 9.41 7.36
N LYS A 56 -6.22 8.73 7.53
CA LYS A 56 -4.87 9.29 7.36
C LYS A 56 -4.49 9.55 5.90
N ILE A 57 -5.19 8.91 4.97
CA ILE A 57 -4.92 8.96 3.53
C ILE A 57 -6.23 9.06 2.76
N SER A 58 -6.19 9.78 1.64
CA SER A 58 -7.29 9.89 0.70
C SER A 58 -6.99 9.13 -0.59
N LEU A 59 -8.03 8.65 -1.26
CA LEU A 59 -7.91 8.08 -2.60
C LEU A 59 -8.04 9.17 -3.67
N PRO A 60 -7.23 9.10 -4.75
CA PRO A 60 -7.54 9.84 -5.96
C PRO A 60 -8.82 9.29 -6.59
N ASP A 61 -9.52 10.13 -7.35
CA ASP A 61 -10.69 9.72 -8.13
C ASP A 61 -10.26 8.80 -9.30
N ASN A 62 -10.15 7.52 -9.01
CA ASN A 62 -9.68 6.48 -9.92
C ASN A 62 -10.41 5.17 -9.63
N ASP A 63 -11.38 4.84 -10.49
CA ASP A 63 -12.20 3.64 -10.36
C ASP A 63 -11.37 2.35 -10.31
N GLU A 64 -10.32 2.25 -11.12
CA GLU A 64 -9.47 1.05 -11.18
C GLU A 64 -8.77 0.79 -9.84
N LEU A 65 -8.24 1.85 -9.22
CA LEU A 65 -7.61 1.77 -7.91
C LEU A 65 -8.62 1.40 -6.83
N ILE A 66 -9.81 2.02 -6.85
CA ILE A 66 -10.88 1.76 -5.88
C ILE A 66 -11.31 0.29 -5.97
N GLU A 67 -11.53 -0.22 -7.19
CA GLU A 67 -11.87 -1.62 -7.43
C GLU A 67 -10.77 -2.57 -6.93
N ASP A 68 -9.51 -2.27 -7.23
CA ASP A 68 -8.38 -3.09 -6.80
C ASP A 68 -8.34 -3.22 -5.28
N LEU A 69 -8.42 -2.09 -4.57
CA LEU A 69 -8.37 -2.04 -3.12
C LEU A 69 -9.57 -2.72 -2.47
N ALA A 70 -10.76 -2.58 -3.06
CA ALA A 70 -11.98 -3.21 -2.56
C ALA A 70 -12.03 -4.73 -2.85
N SER A 71 -11.32 -5.21 -3.88
CA SER A 71 -11.39 -6.60 -4.32
C SER A 71 -10.53 -7.57 -3.49
N VAL A 72 -9.43 -7.08 -2.91
CA VAL A 72 -8.44 -7.89 -2.19
C VAL A 72 -8.97 -8.28 -0.81
N LYS A 73 -8.91 -9.57 -0.51
CA LYS A 73 -9.39 -10.11 0.77
C LYS A 73 -8.24 -10.62 1.64
N TYR A 74 -8.39 -10.42 2.95
CA TYR A 74 -7.56 -11.08 3.94
C TYR A 74 -8.18 -12.40 4.37
N LEU A 75 -7.34 -13.27 4.95
CA LEU A 75 -7.71 -14.55 5.53
C LEU A 75 -7.00 -14.72 6.87
N VAL A 76 -7.62 -15.49 7.76
CA VAL A 76 -6.98 -15.91 9.01
C VAL A 76 -6.36 -17.28 8.79
N THR A 77 -5.07 -17.41 9.07
CA THR A 77 -4.34 -18.68 8.94
C THR A 77 -4.63 -19.60 10.13
N SER A 78 -4.26 -20.88 10.02
CA SER A 78 -4.37 -21.84 11.13
C SER A 78 -3.58 -21.46 12.39
N LYS A 79 -2.62 -20.53 12.27
CA LYS A 79 -1.82 -20.00 13.38
C LYS A 79 -2.42 -18.74 14.00
N GLY A 80 -3.59 -18.29 13.55
CA GLY A 80 -4.21 -17.03 13.99
C GLY A 80 -3.67 -15.77 13.29
N GLN A 81 -2.64 -15.89 12.45
CA GLN A 81 -2.07 -14.77 11.71
C GLN A 81 -2.99 -14.33 10.58
N ILE A 82 -2.97 -13.03 10.24
CA ILE A 82 -3.58 -12.46 9.06
C ILE A 82 -2.69 -12.73 7.83
N GLY A 83 -3.31 -13.22 6.76
CA GLY A 83 -2.70 -13.33 5.44
C GLY A 83 -3.53 -12.60 4.40
N ILE A 84 -2.92 -12.24 3.28
CA ILE A 84 -3.66 -11.83 2.08
C ILE A 84 -3.88 -13.05 1.21
N GLU A 85 -5.04 -13.11 0.57
CA GLU A 85 -5.36 -14.18 -0.36
C GLU A 85 -4.35 -14.31 -1.50
N LYS A 86 -4.44 -15.43 -2.21
CA LYS A 86 -3.61 -15.65 -3.39
C LYS A 86 -4.08 -14.76 -4.53
N LYS A 87 -3.13 -14.30 -5.34
CA LYS A 87 -3.39 -13.45 -6.50
C LYS A 87 -4.39 -14.09 -7.48
N GLU A 88 -4.33 -15.41 -7.65
CA GLU A 88 -5.26 -16.15 -8.49
C GLU A 88 -6.71 -16.02 -8.00
N ASP A 89 -6.95 -15.92 -6.70
CA ASP A 89 -8.30 -15.82 -6.14
C ASP A 89 -8.86 -14.39 -6.25
N THR A 90 -8.00 -13.37 -6.17
CA THR A 90 -8.38 -12.00 -6.52
C THR A 90 -8.70 -11.89 -8.01
N ILE A 91 -7.83 -12.42 -8.89
CA ILE A 91 -8.03 -12.39 -10.35
C ILE A 91 -9.34 -13.07 -10.75
N LYS A 92 -9.69 -14.20 -10.15
CA LYS A 92 -10.97 -14.88 -10.44
C LYS A 92 -12.20 -14.00 -10.18
N ARG A 93 -12.11 -13.07 -9.22
CA ARG A 93 -13.22 -12.17 -8.88
C ARG A 93 -13.16 -10.85 -9.66
N LEU A 94 -11.97 -10.29 -9.81
CA LEU A 94 -11.74 -9.00 -10.45
C LEU A 94 -11.67 -9.12 -11.99
N GLY A 95 -11.39 -10.31 -12.54
CA GLY A 95 -11.19 -10.53 -13.97
C GLY A 95 -9.82 -10.06 -14.50
N ARG A 96 -9.10 -9.26 -13.72
CA ARG A 96 -7.73 -8.77 -13.99
C ARG A 96 -6.88 -8.83 -12.72
N SER A 97 -5.60 -8.51 -12.89
CA SER A 97 -4.66 -8.39 -11.79
C SER A 97 -4.87 -7.05 -11.04
N PRO A 98 -4.88 -7.02 -9.70
CA PRO A 98 -5.08 -5.80 -8.92
C PRO A 98 -3.76 -4.98 -8.80
N ASP A 99 -3.13 -4.68 -9.93
CA ASP A 99 -1.78 -4.12 -9.94
C ASP A 99 -1.74 -2.66 -9.46
N MET A 100 -2.82 -1.87 -9.63
CA MET A 100 -2.90 -0.50 -9.12
C MET A 100 -2.99 -0.50 -7.60
N GLY A 101 -3.80 -1.38 -7.02
CA GLY A 101 -3.89 -1.57 -5.58
C GLY A 101 -2.58 -2.06 -4.97
N ASP A 102 -1.95 -3.09 -5.55
CA ASP A 102 -0.64 -3.60 -5.10
C ASP A 102 0.43 -2.48 -5.20
N CYS A 103 0.41 -1.64 -6.25
CA CYS A 103 1.33 -0.51 -6.40
C CYS A 103 1.09 0.57 -5.33
N PHE A 104 -0.16 0.94 -5.09
CA PHE A 104 -0.53 1.97 -4.12
C PHE A 104 -0.06 1.61 -2.70
N VAL A 105 -0.37 0.39 -2.23
CA VAL A 105 0.03 -0.03 -0.87
C VAL A 105 1.55 -0.17 -0.72
N LEU A 106 2.25 -0.54 -1.80
CA LEU A 106 3.72 -0.54 -1.82
C LEU A 106 4.30 0.88 -1.72
N GLY A 107 3.66 1.85 -2.37
CA GLY A 107 4.00 3.26 -2.25
C GLY A 107 3.87 3.75 -0.81
N LEU A 108 2.74 3.45 -0.15
CA LEU A 108 2.52 3.78 1.26
C LEU A 108 3.57 3.15 2.17
N TYR A 109 3.91 1.88 1.94
CA TYR A 109 4.97 1.21 2.69
C TYR A 109 6.33 1.89 2.52
N GLY A 110 6.66 2.32 1.30
CA GLY A 110 7.87 3.09 1.02
C GLY A 110 7.90 4.42 1.79
N LEU A 111 6.78 5.15 1.81
CA LEU A 111 6.63 6.39 2.57
C LEU A 111 6.83 6.15 4.07
N LYS A 112 6.16 5.15 4.65
CA LYS A 112 6.32 4.74 6.06
C LYS A 112 7.80 4.50 6.40
N GLY A 113 8.53 3.81 5.51
CA GLY A 113 9.96 3.53 5.68
C GLY A 113 10.86 4.78 5.69
N LEU A 114 10.40 5.90 5.13
CA LEU A 114 11.08 7.19 5.18
C LEU A 114 10.72 8.02 6.42
N GLY A 115 9.93 7.47 7.35
CA GLY A 115 9.44 8.17 8.53
C GLY A 115 8.24 9.07 8.24
N PHE A 116 7.58 8.90 7.08
CA PHE A 116 6.30 9.54 6.84
C PHE A 116 5.24 8.88 7.73
N ASP A 117 4.75 9.63 8.72
CA ASP A 117 3.53 9.32 9.46
C ASP A 117 2.45 10.29 8.99
N PRO A 118 1.42 9.82 8.28
CA PRO A 118 0.35 10.70 7.86
C PRO A 118 -0.43 11.19 9.08
N VAL A 119 -0.09 12.40 9.55
CA VAL A 119 -0.90 13.15 10.51
C VAL A 119 -1.97 13.88 9.72
N VAL A 120 -3.24 13.58 9.99
CA VAL A 120 -4.34 14.38 9.49
C VAL A 120 -4.78 15.29 10.62
N GLU A 121 -4.32 16.54 10.55
CA GLU A 121 -4.91 17.62 11.33
C GLU A 121 -6.23 17.97 10.66
N TYR A 122 -7.34 17.51 11.26
CA TYR A 122 -8.63 18.10 10.98
C TYR A 122 -8.68 19.43 11.71
N GLU A 123 -8.60 20.55 10.99
CA GLU A 123 -9.15 21.79 11.53
C GLU A 123 -10.66 21.54 11.66
N ASP A 124 -11.15 21.49 12.90
CA ASP A 124 -12.58 21.42 13.22
C ASP A 124 -13.25 22.72 12.74
N GLU A 125 -13.44 22.91 11.44
CA GLU A 125 -14.24 24.00 10.87
C GLU A 125 -15.33 23.44 9.94
N ASP A 126 -16.53 23.41 10.52
CA ASP A 126 -17.86 23.44 9.93
C ASP A 126 -18.36 22.27 9.07
N SER A 127 -19.47 21.70 9.53
CA SER A 127 -20.14 20.48 9.07
C SER A 127 -20.76 20.51 7.67
N ASP A 128 -20.49 21.52 6.84
CA ASP A 128 -21.39 21.87 5.73
C ASP A 128 -20.74 21.97 4.34
N LEU A 129 -19.52 21.47 4.12
CA LEU A 129 -18.87 21.50 2.79
C LEU A 129 -18.18 20.17 2.43
N ALA A 130 -18.96 19.24 1.87
CA ALA A 130 -18.47 17.99 1.27
C ALA A 130 -17.86 18.17 -0.14
N ASP A 131 -17.41 19.38 -0.52
CA ASP A 131 -16.95 19.70 -1.88
C ASP A 131 -15.74 20.65 -1.88
N SER A 132 -14.57 20.20 -1.42
CA SER A 132 -13.29 20.66 -2.00
C SER A 132 -12.14 19.74 -1.60
N TYR A 133 -11.81 18.81 -2.48
CA TYR A 133 -10.57 18.06 -2.41
C TYR A 133 -9.38 18.99 -2.70
N ASN A 134 -8.61 19.32 -1.66
CA ASN A 134 -7.26 19.83 -1.81
C ASN A 134 -6.38 19.21 -0.74
N VAL A 135 -5.71 18.10 -1.09
CA VAL A 135 -4.55 17.61 -0.33
C VAL A 135 -3.35 18.38 -0.86
N GLN A 136 -2.87 19.36 -0.11
CA GLN A 136 -1.57 19.96 -0.37
C GLN A 136 -0.49 18.96 0.08
N THR A 137 0.11 18.27 -0.90
CA THR A 137 1.38 17.58 -0.69
C THR A 137 2.47 18.64 -0.57
N VAL A 138 2.90 18.92 0.65
CA VAL A 138 4.11 19.74 0.88
C VAL A 138 5.32 18.84 0.66
N PHE A 139 6.11 19.15 -0.38
CA PHE A 139 7.43 18.58 -0.63
C PHE A 139 8.52 19.35 0.10
#